data_AF-A0A2E1MJQ5-F1
#
_entry.id   AF-A0A2E1MJQ5-F1
#
_cell.length_a   1.000
_cell.length_b   1.000
_cell.length_c   1.000
_cell.angle_alpha   90.00
_cell.angle_beta   90.00
_cell.angle_gamma   90.00
#
_symmetry.space_group_name_H-M   'P 1'
#
loop_
_entity.id
_entity.type
_entity.pdbx_description
1 polymer ?
#
loop_
_entity_poly.entity_id
_entity_poly.type
_entity_poly.pdbx_seq_one_letter_code
_entity_poly.pdbx_strand_id
1 'polypeptide(L)'
;MNVEWEIINPGRILLGTNNRTILFGGIGPRHEVKIDYQFEICKYPLKKEICEKLLLEGCEIASESEWFLALNQNKIFGNNEIEEFSDRINNSYWGKICDGSPFISDDWIFRLGCEWKSGKNNIIQIEKENDEVEYHRLVRNKKKISTKQQINILPSSSNKTQIFTEEILICILVGIIPSFIWAYFNASSNYIYEGWLNLLFGGLFFGFSTIIFWRPPTKTWMIEDVLNTK
;
A
#
# COMPACT_ATOMS: atom_id res chain seq x y z
N MET A 1 -28.48 19.16 8.86
CA MET A 1 -27.81 18.04 9.55
C MET A 1 -26.52 18.58 10.13
N ASN A 2 -26.23 18.32 11.41
CA ASN A 2 -25.00 18.82 12.02
C ASN A 2 -23.90 17.77 11.81
N VAL A 3 -22.93 18.07 10.95
CA VAL A 3 -21.77 17.19 10.71
C VAL A 3 -20.75 17.44 11.82
N GLU A 4 -20.31 16.39 12.50
CA GLU A 4 -19.23 16.48 13.48
C GLU A 4 -17.88 16.49 12.76
N TRP A 5 -17.10 17.54 13.03
CA TRP A 5 -15.76 17.75 12.47
C TRP A 5 -14.72 17.61 13.57
N GLU A 6 -13.63 16.92 13.25
CA GLU A 6 -12.47 16.77 14.14
C GLU A 6 -11.26 17.46 13.53
N ILE A 7 -10.51 18.18 14.37
CA ILE A 7 -9.27 18.84 13.97
C ILE A 7 -8.14 17.81 14.00
N ILE A 8 -7.46 17.65 12.87
CA ILE A 8 -6.33 16.75 12.69
C ILE A 8 -5.05 17.58 12.67
N ASN A 9 -4.14 17.27 13.59
CA ASN A 9 -2.85 17.94 13.65
C ASN A 9 -1.90 17.37 12.58
N PRO A 10 -0.94 18.18 12.09
CA PRO A 10 0.14 17.67 11.23
C PRO A 10 0.83 16.46 11.84
N GLY A 11 1.33 15.57 10.98
CA GLY A 11 1.98 14.36 11.43
C GLY A 11 2.57 13.55 10.29
N ARG A 12 3.05 12.37 10.65
CA ARG A 12 3.64 11.40 9.73
C ARG A 12 2.94 10.07 9.86
N ILE A 13 2.78 9.38 8.74
CA ILE A 13 2.18 8.06 8.67
C ILE A 13 2.98 7.16 7.73
N LEU A 14 2.83 5.86 7.89
CA LEU A 14 3.36 4.87 6.95
C LEU A 14 2.20 4.27 6.17
N LEU A 15 2.30 4.32 4.84
CA LEU A 15 1.35 3.72 3.91
C LEU A 15 2.02 2.61 3.10
N GLY A 16 1.19 1.76 2.49
CA GLY A 16 1.63 0.64 1.66
C GLY A 16 2.36 -0.46 2.43
N THR A 17 2.86 -1.44 1.67
CA THR A 17 3.54 -2.61 2.23
C THR A 17 4.93 -2.82 1.64
N ASN A 18 5.79 -3.45 2.44
CA ASN A 18 7.08 -3.98 2.02
C ASN A 18 7.05 -5.50 1.85
N ASN A 19 5.90 -6.13 2.09
CA ASN A 19 5.72 -7.56 1.90
C ASN A 19 5.42 -7.86 0.43
N ARG A 20 6.28 -8.68 -0.20
CA ARG A 20 6.17 -9.08 -1.62
C ARG A 20 5.44 -10.41 -1.84
N THR A 21 4.92 -11.02 -0.78
CA THR A 21 4.25 -12.32 -0.89
C THR A 21 2.89 -12.19 -1.56
N ILE A 22 2.41 -13.26 -2.18
CA ILE A 22 1.11 -13.25 -2.87
C ILE A 22 -0.05 -13.19 -1.86
N LEU A 23 0.02 -13.94 -0.76
CA LEU A 23 -1.09 -14.06 0.19
C LEU A 23 -1.15 -12.94 1.22
N PHE A 24 0.00 -12.37 1.58
CA PHE A 24 0.11 -11.40 2.67
C PHE A 24 0.69 -10.05 2.22
N GLY A 25 1.05 -9.96 0.94
CA GLY A 25 1.43 -8.71 0.31
C GLY A 25 0.22 -7.84 0.00
N GLY A 26 0.49 -6.60 -0.33
CA GLY A 26 -0.48 -5.59 -0.71
C GLY A 26 0.18 -4.58 -1.63
N ILE A 27 -0.42 -3.41 -1.75
CA ILE A 27 0.13 -2.35 -2.59
C ILE A 27 1.41 -1.79 -1.96
N GLY A 28 2.52 -1.89 -2.70
CA GLY A 28 3.81 -1.32 -2.33
C GLY A 28 4.16 -0.06 -3.15
N PRO A 29 5.27 0.61 -2.81
CA PRO A 29 6.14 0.31 -1.68
C PRO A 29 5.59 0.84 -0.34
N ARG A 30 6.12 0.34 0.77
CA ARG A 30 5.92 0.97 2.07
C ARG A 30 6.65 2.30 2.12
N HIS A 31 5.97 3.37 2.52
CA HIS A 31 6.53 4.71 2.49
C HIS A 31 5.96 5.62 3.57
N GLU A 32 6.76 6.60 3.99
CA GLU A 32 6.35 7.67 4.89
C GLU A 32 5.67 8.79 4.10
N VAL A 33 4.54 9.26 4.62
CA VAL A 33 3.85 10.46 4.18
C VAL A 33 3.89 11.47 5.32
N LYS A 34 4.25 12.71 5.02
CA LYS A 34 4.28 13.82 5.99
C LYS A 34 3.28 14.87 5.59
N ILE A 35 2.29 15.05 6.44
CA ILE A 35 1.24 16.04 6.28
C ILE A 35 1.63 17.25 7.13
N ASP A 36 2.04 18.33 6.49
CA ASP A 36 2.52 19.58 7.13
C ASP A 36 1.42 20.65 7.28
N TYR A 37 0.16 20.23 7.16
CA TYR A 37 -1.00 21.09 7.34
C TYR A 37 -1.97 20.51 8.37
N GLN A 38 -2.61 21.41 9.12
CA GLN A 38 -3.77 21.07 9.93
C GLN A 38 -5.01 21.08 9.02
N PHE A 39 -5.97 20.19 9.28
CA PHE A 39 -7.24 20.17 8.56
C PHE A 39 -8.35 19.68 9.49
N GLU A 40 -9.60 19.88 9.06
CA GLU A 40 -10.77 19.28 9.70
C GLU A 40 -11.26 18.10 8.86
N ILE A 41 -11.67 17.00 9.49
CA ILE A 41 -12.25 15.83 8.83
C ILE A 41 -13.57 15.42 9.49
N CYS A 42 -14.50 14.87 8.73
CA CYS A 42 -15.73 14.31 9.29
C CYS A 42 -15.42 13.11 10.21
N LYS A 43 -15.92 13.18 11.45
CA LYS A 43 -15.72 12.15 12.46
C LYS A 43 -16.35 10.80 12.08
N TYR A 44 -17.46 10.82 11.36
CA TYR A 44 -18.17 9.65 10.83
C TYR A 44 -18.28 9.72 9.30
N PRO A 45 -18.37 8.57 8.59
CA PRO A 45 -18.61 8.56 7.16
C PRO A 45 -19.93 9.26 6.84
N LEU A 46 -19.98 10.00 5.74
CA LEU A 46 -21.16 10.71 5.28
C LEU A 46 -21.72 10.05 4.03
N LYS A 47 -23.06 9.98 3.95
CA LYS A 47 -23.73 9.52 2.74
C LYS A 47 -23.47 10.44 1.55
N LYS A 48 -23.49 9.87 0.34
CA LYS A 48 -23.21 10.56 -0.92
C LYS A 48 -24.02 11.84 -1.12
N GLU A 49 -25.31 11.84 -0.78
CA GLU A 49 -26.17 13.02 -0.98
C GLU A 49 -25.80 14.20 -0.07
N ILE A 50 -25.24 13.90 1.10
CA ILE A 50 -24.71 14.92 2.01
C ILE A 50 -23.36 15.40 1.49
N CYS A 51 -22.52 14.47 1.02
CA CYS A 51 -21.22 14.79 0.47
C CYS A 51 -21.32 15.75 -0.72
N GLU A 52 -22.21 15.48 -1.67
CA GLU A 52 -22.41 16.32 -2.86
C GLU A 52 -22.70 17.78 -2.51
N LYS A 53 -23.48 18.04 -1.45
CA LYS A 53 -23.77 19.41 -0.99
C LYS A 53 -22.53 20.08 -0.41
N LEU A 54 -21.80 19.37 0.44
CA LEU A 54 -20.60 19.91 1.11
C LEU A 54 -19.41 20.08 0.16
N LEU A 55 -19.33 19.27 -0.90
CA LEU A 55 -18.35 19.45 -1.98
C LEU A 55 -18.57 20.79 -2.70
N LEU A 56 -19.82 21.19 -2.93
CA LEU A 56 -20.14 22.51 -3.51
C LEU A 56 -19.76 23.68 -2.58
N GLU A 57 -19.68 23.43 -1.27
CA GLU A 57 -19.22 24.39 -0.27
C GLU A 57 -17.69 24.45 -0.14
N GLY A 58 -16.95 23.71 -0.99
CA GLY A 58 -15.49 23.72 -1.03
C GLY A 58 -14.82 22.69 -0.10
N CYS A 59 -15.55 21.72 0.41
CA CYS A 59 -14.94 20.54 1.04
C CYS A 59 -14.34 19.62 -0.04
N GLU A 60 -13.41 18.76 0.35
CA GLU A 60 -12.79 17.77 -0.53
C GLU A 60 -13.00 16.37 0.05
N ILE A 61 -13.00 15.32 -0.79
CA ILE A 61 -12.95 13.94 -0.30
C ILE A 61 -11.57 13.69 0.31
N ALA A 62 -11.54 13.04 1.48
CA ALA A 62 -10.30 12.71 2.16
C ALA A 62 -9.41 11.80 1.29
N SER A 63 -8.13 12.11 1.22
CA SER A 63 -7.14 11.17 0.71
C SER A 63 -6.94 10.01 1.68
N GLU A 64 -6.41 8.90 1.17
CA GLU A 64 -5.94 7.78 2.00
C GLU A 64 -5.00 8.29 3.10
N SER A 65 -4.12 9.23 2.75
CA SER A 65 -3.14 9.78 3.67
C SER A 65 -3.79 10.59 4.80
N GLU A 66 -4.73 11.46 4.46
CA GLU A 66 -5.48 12.26 5.44
C GLU A 66 -6.30 11.36 6.36
N TRP A 67 -6.95 10.35 5.77
CA TRP A 67 -7.75 9.37 6.48
C TRP A 67 -6.90 8.58 7.50
N PHE A 68 -5.75 8.04 7.08
CA PHE A 68 -4.87 7.29 7.98
C PHE A 68 -4.28 8.16 9.09
N LEU A 69 -3.96 9.42 8.81
CA LEU A 69 -3.49 10.34 9.85
C LEU A 69 -4.58 10.60 10.89
N ALA A 70 -5.82 10.79 10.45
CA ALA A 70 -6.95 10.95 11.34
C ALA A 70 -7.24 9.68 12.17
N LEU A 71 -7.11 8.51 11.55
CA LEU A 71 -7.23 7.21 12.23
C LEU A 71 -6.17 7.05 13.32
N ASN A 72 -4.89 7.34 13.00
CA ASN A 72 -3.78 7.23 13.95
C ASN A 72 -3.92 8.18 15.15
N GLN A 73 -4.63 9.30 14.97
CA GLN A 73 -4.95 10.24 16.05
C GLN A 73 -6.22 9.86 16.83
N ASN A 74 -6.85 8.72 16.51
CA ASN A 74 -8.11 8.24 17.10
C ASN A 74 -9.24 9.27 16.97
N LYS A 75 -9.33 9.94 15.82
CA LYS A 75 -10.29 11.02 15.57
C LYS A 75 -11.47 10.62 14.68
N ILE A 76 -11.37 9.51 13.96
CA ILE A 76 -12.41 9.05 13.06
C ILE A 76 -12.90 7.66 13.45
N PHE A 77 -14.18 7.42 13.22
CA PHE A 77 -14.88 6.19 13.58
C PHE A 77 -15.89 5.85 12.49
N GLY A 78 -16.19 4.58 12.33
CA GLY A 78 -17.25 4.08 11.46
C GLY A 78 -17.84 2.79 12.04
N ASN A 79 -19.02 2.41 11.58
CA ASN A 79 -19.68 1.17 11.91
C ASN A 79 -20.51 0.62 10.73
N ASN A 80 -19.98 -0.42 10.07
CA ASN A 80 -20.65 -1.15 8.98
C ASN A 80 -20.86 -0.33 7.69
N GLU A 81 -20.06 0.71 7.45
CA GLU A 81 -20.02 1.44 6.18
C GLU A 81 -18.80 1.09 5.33
N ILE A 82 -18.96 1.18 4.01
CA ILE A 82 -17.86 1.16 3.05
C ILE A 82 -17.67 2.59 2.54
N GLU A 83 -16.49 3.16 2.79
CA GLU A 83 -16.15 4.50 2.37
C GLU A 83 -15.01 4.53 1.35
N GLU A 84 -15.13 5.41 0.36
CA GLU A 84 -14.13 5.60 -0.68
C GLU A 84 -13.25 6.83 -0.39
N PHE A 85 -11.96 6.69 -0.70
CA PHE A 85 -10.98 7.77 -0.67
C PHE A 85 -10.86 8.43 -2.05
N SER A 86 -10.28 9.63 -2.09
CA SER A 86 -10.01 10.33 -3.36
C SER A 86 -8.92 9.67 -4.23
N ASP A 87 -8.14 8.75 -3.67
CA ASP A 87 -7.01 8.12 -4.36
C ASP A 87 -7.47 7.15 -5.49
N ARG A 88 -6.69 7.11 -6.56
CA ARG A 88 -6.86 6.27 -7.76
C ARG A 88 -5.53 5.63 -8.09
N ILE A 89 -5.43 4.31 -8.02
CA ILE A 89 -4.14 3.61 -8.07
C ILE A 89 -4.06 2.59 -9.19
N ASN A 90 -2.86 2.47 -9.77
CA ASN A 90 -2.47 1.38 -10.66
C ASN A 90 -1.46 0.47 -9.94
N ASN A 91 -1.97 -0.46 -9.12
CA ASN A 91 -1.24 -1.53 -8.43
C ASN A 91 0.01 -1.15 -7.60
N SER A 92 0.39 0.14 -7.50
CA SER A 92 1.57 0.60 -6.78
C SER A 92 1.50 2.08 -6.44
N TYR A 93 2.25 2.50 -5.41
CA TYR A 93 2.42 3.91 -5.03
C TYR A 93 3.66 4.56 -5.66
N TRP A 94 4.36 3.90 -6.58
CA TRP A 94 5.55 4.50 -7.19
C TRP A 94 5.19 5.82 -7.88
N GLY A 95 6.03 6.85 -7.69
CA GLY A 95 5.74 8.22 -8.16
C GLY A 95 4.76 9.03 -7.30
N LYS A 96 4.20 8.48 -6.21
CA LYS A 96 3.30 9.23 -5.30
C LYS A 96 4.03 10.38 -4.61
N ILE A 97 3.34 11.51 -4.48
CA ILE A 97 3.77 12.64 -3.66
C ILE A 97 3.42 12.35 -2.20
N CYS A 98 4.42 12.45 -1.32
CA CYS A 98 4.33 12.09 0.10
C CYS A 98 3.94 13.28 1.00
N ASP A 99 2.98 14.10 0.59
CA ASP A 99 2.55 15.32 1.30
C ASP A 99 1.10 15.30 1.84
N GLY A 100 0.41 14.18 1.64
CA GLY A 100 -1.00 14.01 2.02
C GLY A 100 -2.00 14.26 0.90
N SER A 101 -1.56 14.77 -0.25
CA SER A 101 -2.44 14.92 -1.42
C SER A 101 -2.95 13.56 -1.93
N PRO A 102 -4.13 13.53 -2.58
CA PRO A 102 -4.63 12.34 -3.25
C PRO A 102 -3.64 11.84 -4.30
N PHE A 103 -3.37 10.54 -4.32
CA PHE A 103 -2.60 9.94 -5.40
C PHE A 103 -3.52 9.50 -6.53
N ILE A 104 -3.29 10.03 -7.74
CA ILE A 104 -4.09 9.73 -8.93
C ILE A 104 -3.16 9.24 -10.04
N SER A 105 -3.16 7.94 -10.31
CA SER A 105 -2.45 7.33 -11.45
C SER A 105 -3.20 7.59 -12.75
N ASP A 106 -2.48 7.87 -13.85
CA ASP A 106 -3.07 8.10 -15.16
C ASP A 106 -3.86 6.88 -15.68
N ASP A 107 -3.36 5.69 -15.38
CA ASP A 107 -3.88 4.38 -15.80
C ASP A 107 -4.46 3.58 -14.62
N TRP A 108 -5.15 4.26 -13.71
CA TRP A 108 -5.72 3.64 -12.52
C TRP A 108 -6.72 2.51 -12.83
N ILE A 109 -6.66 1.45 -12.02
CA ILE A 109 -7.50 0.25 -12.14
C ILE A 109 -8.46 0.16 -10.95
N PHE A 110 -8.01 0.60 -9.78
CA PHE A 110 -8.76 0.53 -8.54
C PHE A 110 -8.89 1.89 -7.87
N ARG A 111 -10.02 2.08 -7.19
CA ARG A 111 -10.22 3.08 -6.14
C ARG A 111 -9.81 2.47 -4.81
N LEU A 112 -9.38 3.30 -3.87
CA LEU A 112 -9.07 2.86 -2.51
C LEU A 112 -10.20 3.24 -1.57
N GLY A 113 -10.44 2.40 -0.58
CA GLY A 113 -11.44 2.67 0.45
C GLY A 113 -11.20 1.89 1.72
N CYS A 114 -12.13 2.06 2.66
CA CYS A 114 -12.16 1.35 3.91
C CYS A 114 -13.54 0.73 4.13
N GLU A 115 -13.56 -0.54 4.51
CA GLU A 115 -14.72 -1.20 5.06
C GLU A 115 -14.65 -1.17 6.59
N TRP A 116 -15.67 -0.60 7.23
CA TRP A 116 -15.85 -0.67 8.67
C TRP A 116 -16.70 -1.88 9.04
N LYS A 117 -16.27 -2.67 10.01
CA LYS A 117 -17.03 -3.79 10.59
C LYS A 117 -16.96 -3.75 12.09
N SER A 118 -18.08 -3.42 12.76
CA SER A 118 -18.15 -3.32 14.23
C SER A 118 -17.02 -2.46 14.84
N GLY A 119 -16.79 -1.28 14.26
CA GLY A 119 -15.74 -0.35 14.70
C GLY A 119 -14.30 -0.70 14.27
N LYS A 120 -14.08 -1.84 13.59
CA LYS A 120 -12.78 -2.17 12.98
C LYS A 120 -12.74 -1.73 11.54
N ASN A 121 -11.60 -1.22 11.10
CA ASN A 121 -11.37 -0.84 9.71
C ASN A 121 -10.58 -1.91 8.96
N ASN A 122 -10.88 -2.09 7.68
CA ASN A 122 -10.11 -2.89 6.74
C ASN A 122 -9.98 -2.13 5.43
N ILE A 123 -8.76 -1.96 4.93
CA ILE A 123 -8.52 -1.30 3.65
C ILE A 123 -8.92 -2.24 2.52
N ILE A 124 -9.64 -1.70 1.55
CA ILE A 124 -10.16 -2.44 0.40
C ILE A 124 -9.80 -1.75 -0.91
N GLN A 125 -9.73 -2.54 -1.97
CA GLN A 125 -9.66 -2.06 -3.35
C GLN A 125 -11.06 -2.15 -3.94
N ILE A 126 -11.54 -1.05 -4.50
CA ILE A 126 -12.86 -0.95 -5.12
C ILE A 126 -12.66 -0.90 -6.62
N GLU A 127 -13.24 -1.88 -7.32
CA GLU A 127 -13.18 -1.96 -8.78
C GLU A 127 -13.84 -0.74 -9.44
N LYS A 128 -13.37 -0.40 -10.63
CA LYS A 128 -13.85 0.77 -11.38
C LYS A 128 -15.35 0.71 -11.69
N GLU A 129 -15.90 -0.48 -11.85
CA GLU A 129 -17.29 -0.72 -12.23
C GLU A 129 -18.25 -0.78 -11.03
N ASN A 130 -17.72 -0.83 -9.80
CA ASN A 130 -18.55 -0.99 -8.61
C ASN A 130 -19.08 0.35 -8.08
N ASP A 131 -20.33 0.70 -8.39
CA ASP A 131 -20.96 1.95 -7.93
C ASP A 131 -21.63 1.86 -6.55
N GLU A 132 -21.46 0.77 -5.80
CA GLU A 132 -22.13 0.56 -4.50
C GLU A 132 -21.58 1.43 -3.35
N VAL A 133 -20.58 2.29 -3.61
CA VAL A 133 -20.01 3.13 -2.56
C VAL A 133 -20.88 4.33 -2.26
N GLU A 134 -21.57 4.26 -1.12
CA GLU A 134 -22.47 5.30 -0.66
C GLU A 134 -21.81 6.29 0.30
N TYR A 135 -20.63 6.00 0.86
CA TYR A 135 -20.05 6.80 1.94
C TYR A 135 -18.70 7.40 1.58
N HIS A 136 -18.46 8.62 2.05
CA HIS A 136 -17.18 9.31 1.94
C HIS A 136 -16.91 10.09 3.22
N ARG A 137 -15.63 10.35 3.51
CA ARG A 137 -15.24 11.39 4.46
C ARG A 137 -14.78 12.61 3.72
N LEU A 138 -15.17 13.76 4.25
CA LEU A 138 -14.76 15.04 3.73
C LEU A 138 -13.74 15.70 4.64
N VAL A 139 -12.84 16.45 4.01
CA VAL A 139 -11.86 17.33 4.64
C VAL A 139 -12.10 18.77 4.25
N ARG A 140 -11.74 19.70 5.16
CA ARG A 140 -11.81 21.15 4.91
C ARG A 140 -10.80 21.93 5.74
N ASN A 141 -10.76 23.25 5.54
CA ASN A 141 -9.97 24.18 6.34
C ASN A 141 -8.47 23.81 6.44
N LYS A 142 -7.88 23.36 5.33
CA LYS A 142 -6.46 23.01 5.25
C LYS A 142 -5.59 24.24 5.51
N LYS A 143 -4.85 24.23 6.62
CA LYS A 143 -3.96 25.32 7.07
C LYS A 143 -2.53 24.82 7.13
N LYS A 144 -1.69 25.27 6.19
CA LYS A 144 -0.25 24.94 6.17
C LYS A 144 0.45 25.56 7.38
N ILE A 145 1.23 24.75 8.09
CA ILE A 145 2.00 25.20 9.27
C ILE A 145 3.42 25.62 8.86
N SER A 146 3.97 25.04 7.79
CA SER A 146 5.31 25.35 7.26
C SER A 146 5.24 26.08 5.92
N THR A 147 6.09 27.10 5.75
CA THR A 147 6.34 27.80 4.48
C THR A 147 7.37 27.12 3.59
N LYS A 148 8.22 26.23 4.13
CA LYS A 148 9.13 25.38 3.35
C LYS A 148 8.50 24.01 3.19
N GLN A 149 7.72 23.82 2.12
CA GLN A 149 7.22 22.51 1.76
C GLN A 149 8.20 21.88 0.75
N GLN A 150 9.00 20.93 1.23
CA GLN A 150 9.83 20.12 0.35
C GLN A 150 8.94 19.02 -0.25
N ILE A 151 8.79 19.02 -1.56
CA ILE A 151 7.99 18.03 -2.27
C ILE A 151 8.79 16.74 -2.30
N ASN A 152 8.35 15.76 -1.50
CA ASN A 152 8.90 14.42 -1.44
C ASN A 152 8.08 13.53 -2.36
N ILE A 153 8.74 12.91 -3.34
CA ILE A 153 8.08 12.08 -4.35
C ILE A 153 8.78 10.73 -4.33
N LEU A 154 8.01 9.65 -4.28
CA LEU A 154 8.58 8.32 -4.43
C LEU A 154 9.27 8.16 -5.78
N PRO A 155 10.29 7.29 -5.88
CA PRO A 155 10.85 6.92 -7.17
C PRO A 155 9.76 6.44 -8.14
N SER A 156 10.01 6.56 -9.43
CA SER A 156 9.07 6.12 -10.47
C SER A 156 8.90 4.61 -10.55
N SER A 157 9.84 3.82 -9.99
CA SER A 157 9.73 2.36 -9.96
C SER A 157 10.65 1.72 -8.93
N SER A 158 10.42 0.43 -8.68
CA SER A 158 11.28 -0.40 -7.84
C SER A 158 12.63 -0.72 -8.50
N ASN A 159 13.62 -1.08 -7.68
CA ASN A 159 14.90 -1.57 -8.17
C ASN A 159 14.76 -3.01 -8.72
N LYS A 160 14.43 -3.12 -10.02
CA LYS A 160 14.17 -4.41 -10.68
C LYS A 160 15.38 -5.34 -10.69
N THR A 161 16.60 -4.81 -10.81
CA THR A 161 17.81 -5.64 -10.86
C THR A 161 18.08 -6.29 -9.51
N GLN A 162 17.91 -5.54 -8.42
CA GLN A 162 18.04 -6.09 -7.07
C GLN A 162 16.99 -7.17 -6.79
N ILE A 163 15.72 -6.92 -7.16
CA ILE A 163 14.66 -7.92 -6.95
C ILE A 163 14.98 -9.20 -7.75
N PHE A 164 15.42 -9.05 -8.99
CA PHE A 164 15.78 -10.19 -9.83
C PHE A 164 16.95 -11.01 -9.26
N THR A 165 17.99 -10.35 -8.74
CA THR A 165 19.12 -11.06 -8.12
C THR A 165 18.70 -11.76 -6.83
N GLU A 166 17.83 -11.16 -6.03
CA GLU A 166 17.24 -11.81 -4.84
C GLU A 166 16.48 -13.09 -5.22
N GLU A 167 15.65 -13.06 -6.27
CA GLU A 167 14.91 -14.26 -6.72
C GLU A 167 15.84 -15.37 -7.20
N ILE A 168 16.92 -15.05 -7.92
CA ILE A 168 17.93 -16.04 -8.33
C ILE A 168 18.56 -16.68 -7.09
N LEU A 169 18.96 -15.87 -6.10
CA LEU A 169 19.57 -16.37 -4.87
C LEU A 169 18.62 -17.27 -4.08
N ILE A 170 17.34 -16.89 -3.98
CA ILE A 170 16.33 -17.71 -3.30
C ILE A 170 16.15 -19.05 -4.01
N CYS A 171 16.02 -19.05 -5.34
CA CYS A 171 15.90 -20.28 -6.12
C CYS A 171 17.10 -21.21 -5.94
N ILE A 172 18.32 -20.65 -5.88
CA ILE A 172 19.53 -21.44 -5.65
C ILE A 172 19.56 -22.00 -4.22
N LEU A 173 19.38 -21.16 -3.21
CA LEU A 173 19.58 -21.51 -1.80
C LEU A 173 18.44 -22.34 -1.20
N VAL A 174 17.20 -22.07 -1.59
CA VAL A 174 16.00 -22.71 -1.03
C VAL A 174 15.47 -23.83 -1.93
N GLY A 175 15.77 -23.76 -3.23
CA GLY A 175 15.27 -24.69 -4.22
C GLY A 175 16.32 -25.71 -4.68
N ILE A 176 17.30 -25.23 -5.45
CA ILE A 176 18.25 -26.08 -6.18
C ILE A 176 19.18 -26.81 -5.20
N ILE A 177 19.89 -26.09 -4.33
CA ILE A 177 20.86 -26.69 -3.40
C ILE A 177 20.17 -27.76 -2.52
N PRO A 178 19.03 -27.49 -1.85
CA PRO A 178 18.33 -28.50 -1.07
C PRO A 178 17.91 -29.73 -1.88
N SER A 179 17.48 -29.54 -3.14
CA SER A 179 17.12 -30.65 -4.03
C SER A 179 18.30 -31.59 -4.29
N PHE A 180 19.49 -31.03 -4.58
CA PHE A 180 20.70 -31.83 -4.80
C PHE A 180 21.21 -32.49 -3.53
N ILE A 181 21.16 -31.78 -2.39
CA ILE A 181 21.52 -32.34 -1.08
C ILE A 181 20.61 -33.53 -0.76
N TRP A 182 19.30 -33.39 -0.95
CA TRP A 182 18.35 -34.46 -0.70
C TRP A 182 18.64 -35.69 -1.57
N ALA A 183 18.88 -35.49 -2.87
CA ALA A 183 19.20 -36.57 -3.79
C ALA A 183 20.52 -37.27 -3.43
N TYR A 184 21.53 -36.52 -2.99
CA TYR A 184 22.82 -37.08 -2.59
C TYR A 184 22.70 -38.10 -1.45
N PHE A 185 21.82 -37.84 -0.47
CA PHE A 185 21.63 -38.74 0.67
C PHE A 185 20.56 -39.82 0.46
N ASN A 186 19.58 -39.60 -0.41
CA ASN A 186 18.37 -40.45 -0.47
C ASN A 186 18.15 -41.14 -1.82
N ALA A 187 18.79 -40.70 -2.91
CA ALA A 187 18.57 -41.26 -4.23
C ALA A 187 19.57 -42.37 -4.58
N SER A 188 19.31 -43.10 -5.67
CA SER A 188 20.25 -44.08 -6.19
C SER A 188 21.54 -43.41 -6.69
N SER A 189 22.64 -44.15 -6.70
CA SER A 189 23.99 -43.64 -7.02
C SER A 189 24.09 -42.91 -8.37
N ASN A 190 23.23 -43.26 -9.34
CA ASN A 190 23.23 -42.65 -10.69
C ASN A 190 22.16 -41.57 -10.86
N TYR A 191 21.28 -41.37 -9.88
CA TYR A 191 20.12 -40.47 -10.02
C TYR A 191 20.52 -39.03 -10.30
N ILE A 192 21.59 -38.53 -9.65
CA ILE A 192 22.06 -37.17 -9.90
C ILE A 192 22.59 -37.04 -11.34
N TYR A 193 23.33 -38.04 -11.85
CA TYR A 193 23.91 -37.97 -13.19
C TYR A 193 22.84 -38.03 -14.28
N GLU A 194 21.83 -38.90 -14.12
CA GLU A 194 20.77 -39.09 -15.11
C GLU A 194 19.63 -38.07 -14.96
N GLY A 195 19.38 -37.62 -13.73
CA GLY A 195 18.22 -36.81 -13.34
C GLY A 195 18.53 -35.40 -12.86
N TRP A 196 19.75 -34.88 -13.03
CA TRP A 196 20.12 -33.52 -12.58
C TRP A 196 19.17 -32.43 -13.08
N LEU A 197 18.61 -32.61 -14.28
CA LEU A 197 17.68 -31.66 -14.88
C LEU A 197 16.36 -31.63 -14.10
N ASN A 198 15.86 -32.77 -13.62
CA ASN A 198 14.68 -32.83 -12.77
C ASN A 198 14.94 -32.17 -11.41
N LEU A 199 16.13 -32.34 -10.84
CA LEU A 199 16.53 -31.67 -9.59
C LEU A 199 16.63 -30.16 -9.77
N LEU A 200 17.17 -29.70 -10.89
CA LEU A 200 17.25 -28.29 -11.22
C LEU A 200 15.85 -27.68 -11.37
N PHE A 201 14.99 -28.26 -12.20
CA PHE A 201 13.65 -27.73 -12.43
C PHE A 201 12.75 -27.85 -11.19
N GLY A 202 12.84 -28.95 -10.45
CA GLY A 202 12.13 -29.12 -9.18
C GLY A 202 12.58 -28.07 -8.15
N GLY A 203 13.88 -27.82 -8.06
CA GLY A 203 14.44 -26.76 -7.23
C GLY A 203 13.98 -25.36 -7.64
N LEU A 204 14.04 -25.03 -8.93
CA LEU A 204 13.54 -23.74 -9.45
C LEU A 204 12.05 -23.55 -9.13
N PHE A 205 11.24 -24.59 -9.37
CA PHE A 205 9.81 -24.55 -9.07
C PHE A 205 9.57 -24.30 -7.58
N PHE A 206 10.21 -25.09 -6.69
CA PHE A 206 10.06 -24.92 -5.25
C PHE A 206 10.51 -23.53 -4.77
N GLY A 207 11.69 -23.08 -5.22
CA GLY A 207 12.22 -21.75 -4.91
C GLY A 207 11.30 -20.62 -5.35
N PHE A 208 10.70 -20.73 -6.53
CA PHE A 208 9.69 -19.77 -6.99
C PHE A 208 8.41 -19.85 -6.15
N SER A 209 7.87 -21.05 -5.90
CA SER A 209 6.64 -21.25 -5.12
C SER A 209 6.70 -20.66 -3.71
N THR A 210 7.89 -20.51 -3.11
CA THR A 210 8.01 -19.88 -1.81
C THR A 210 7.48 -18.43 -1.78
N ILE A 211 7.37 -17.72 -2.92
CA ILE A 211 6.79 -16.37 -2.99
C ILE A 211 5.34 -16.29 -2.47
N ILE A 212 4.62 -17.41 -2.50
CA ILE A 212 3.25 -17.48 -2.01
C ILE A 212 3.19 -17.11 -0.52
N PHE A 213 4.19 -17.56 0.26
CA PHE A 213 4.19 -17.45 1.71
C PHE A 213 5.31 -16.57 2.27
N TRP A 214 6.46 -16.49 1.58
CA TRP A 214 7.64 -15.82 2.10
C TRP A 214 8.50 -15.16 1.01
N ARG A 215 8.83 -13.89 1.25
CA ARG A 215 9.88 -13.15 0.57
C ARG A 215 10.55 -12.18 1.54
N PRO A 216 11.85 -11.89 1.36
CA PRO A 216 12.49 -10.77 2.03
C PRO A 216 11.71 -9.46 1.80
N PRO A 217 11.48 -8.67 2.87
CA PRO A 217 10.76 -7.41 2.76
C PRO A 217 11.58 -6.39 1.94
N THR A 218 10.89 -5.52 1.20
CA THR A 218 11.53 -4.41 0.49
C THR A 218 11.87 -3.25 1.40
N LYS A 219 12.68 -2.32 0.89
CA LYS A 219 12.98 -1.04 1.54
C LYS A 219 11.68 -0.29 1.85
N THR A 220 11.57 0.20 3.09
CA THR A 220 10.59 1.24 3.45
C THR A 220 11.18 2.61 3.13
N TRP A 221 10.43 3.44 2.41
CA TRP A 221 10.88 4.74 1.97
C TRP A 221 10.55 5.80 3.01
N MET A 222 11.55 6.26 3.75
CA MET A 222 11.39 7.41 4.64
C MET A 222 11.55 8.70 3.84
N ILE A 223 10.99 9.80 4.31
CA ILE A 223 11.14 11.09 3.62
C ILE A 223 12.60 11.49 3.47
N GLU A 224 13.41 11.20 4.49
CA GLU A 224 14.86 11.45 4.48
C GLU A 224 15.57 10.67 3.35
N ASP A 225 15.10 9.45 3.03
CA ASP A 225 15.63 8.66 1.92
C ASP A 225 15.29 9.26 0.55
N VAL A 226 14.09 9.80 0.41
CA VAL A 226 13.59 10.39 -0.84
C VAL A 226 14.42 11.61 -1.26
N LEU A 227 14.94 12.35 -0.27
CA LEU A 227 15.79 13.51 -0.53
C LEU A 227 17.16 13.15 -1.10
N ASN A 228 17.67 11.96 -0.77
CA ASN A 228 18.98 11.49 -1.19
C ASN A 228 18.98 10.79 -2.57
N THR A 229 17.82 10.65 -3.20
CA THR A 229 17.66 10.07 -4.54
C THR A 229 17.57 11.08 -5.68
N LYS A 230 17.68 12.39 -5.39
CA LYS A 230 17.85 13.46 -6.39
C LYS A 230 19.32 13.77 -6.62
#